data_AF-A0A927GJA6-F1
#
_entry.id   AF-A0A927GJA6-F1
#
_cell.length_a   1.000
_cell.length_b   1.000
_cell.length_c   1.000
_cell.angle_alpha   90.00
_cell.angle_beta   90.00
_cell.angle_gamma   90.00
#
_symmetry.space_group_name_H-M   'P 1'
#
loop_
_entity.id
_entity.type
_entity.pdbx_description
1 polymer ?
#
loop_
_entity_poly.entity_id
_entity_poly.type
_entity_poly.pdbx_seq_one_letter_code
_entity_poly.pdbx_strand_id
1 'polypeptide(L)'
;MKKYYLILFAILSGDLVTQAQTPICPAPPPITMTNPVSFGNGTPGSCTQAALQQLINAGGNIVCNCGPAPYTLTLTSTLQVPNVRVVIDGLNRLTISGGNTVRIFDKATAAGPGDATLLGLQNMILRDGFVVDNGTDDRLGGAAIRGRANGRLQVTNVQFINNVGPVLQSDACGAVHTVVYDDVSFVGCSFTNNRGANGGAVGTIGSAQRFINCLFENNQATGTGGTFDKGGIGGAVYVDGVDQNGVTNTMSLCGCQLRRNTANQQGGAAALIFYENKESTATIDRCTFEDNTVNSDGDLGGGLYYLNGPLTLTNSTFARNTTPGAGGGVWLTNTLLNVRNCTFTGNVTAGLGGGLAISGGAEKRANLLNTTFSANRAGNFGSAIFNIGTLTLGNSIFYNNLTGSANQSNAYAGGTINNGSELTVAAGNLQWPENFVVDGNTVREGWLTNDVLVADARLAPLANNGGPTPTQALPAGSPAINIGTAPGAPATDQRGAPRVGQPDAGAYEFGSTPLSTTSGGPLTTSGADRALLIFPNPASRSVRLVDASPKAATELFDGLGRMVRHYKPGAMTLDLSGLAAGLYVVRTADGRATQLVVREE
;
A
#
# COMPACT_ATOMS: atom_id res chain seq x y z
N MET A 1 -8.89 4.66 -49.72
CA MET A 1 -9.05 5.87 -48.88
C MET A 1 -9.67 5.47 -47.54
N LYS A 2 -8.87 5.16 -46.52
CA LYS A 2 -9.32 4.91 -45.15
C LYS A 2 -8.73 6.01 -44.26
N LYS A 3 -9.59 6.81 -43.65
CA LYS A 3 -9.22 7.94 -42.78
C LYS A 3 -8.75 7.40 -41.43
N TYR A 4 -7.49 7.67 -41.07
CA TYR A 4 -6.98 7.50 -39.73
C TYR A 4 -7.39 8.71 -38.90
N TYR A 5 -8.13 8.50 -37.80
CA TYR A 5 -8.35 9.52 -36.78
C TYR A 5 -7.09 9.58 -35.90
N LEU A 6 -6.30 10.62 -36.08
CA LEU A 6 -5.19 10.99 -35.23
C LEU A 6 -5.77 11.65 -33.96
N ILE A 7 -5.84 10.93 -32.85
CA ILE A 7 -6.17 11.52 -31.55
C ILE A 7 -4.87 12.11 -30.99
N LEU A 8 -4.82 13.44 -30.97
CA LEU A 8 -3.73 14.23 -30.42
C LEU A 8 -3.78 14.11 -28.88
N PHE A 9 -2.85 13.39 -28.27
CA PHE A 9 -2.63 13.44 -26.82
C PHE A 9 -1.97 14.78 -26.47
N ALA A 10 -2.74 15.69 -25.90
CA ALA A 10 -2.18 16.86 -25.23
C ALA A 10 -1.53 16.39 -23.91
N ILE A 11 -0.20 16.44 -23.87
CA ILE A 11 0.58 16.29 -22.64
C ILE A 11 0.36 17.57 -21.83
N LEU A 12 -0.61 17.53 -20.92
CA LEU A 12 -0.68 18.50 -19.82
C LEU A 12 0.38 18.09 -18.78
N SER A 13 1.57 18.65 -18.93
CA SER A 13 2.52 18.81 -17.83
C SER A 13 1.94 19.85 -16.87
N GLY A 14 1.04 19.41 -16.00
CA GLY A 14 0.50 20.21 -14.90
C GLY A 14 1.16 19.79 -13.60
N ASP A 15 1.70 20.76 -12.88
CA ASP A 15 2.36 20.63 -11.59
C ASP A 15 1.58 19.73 -10.61
N LEU A 16 2.18 18.61 -10.23
CA LEU A 16 1.75 17.80 -9.08
C LEU A 16 2.09 18.56 -7.80
N VAL A 17 1.31 19.59 -7.48
CA VAL A 17 1.20 20.07 -6.10
C VAL A 17 0.39 19.02 -5.34
N THR A 18 1.09 18.14 -4.64
CA THR A 18 0.53 17.14 -3.74
C THR A 18 -0.19 17.86 -2.60
N GLN A 19 -1.50 18.02 -2.72
CA GLN A 19 -2.35 18.32 -1.58
C GLN A 19 -2.16 17.18 -0.57
N ALA A 20 -1.66 17.48 0.63
CA ALA A 20 -1.42 16.50 1.67
C ALA A 20 -2.73 15.76 1.97
N GLN A 21 -2.85 14.52 1.47
CA GLN A 21 -3.97 13.66 1.82
C GLN A 21 -3.86 13.35 3.31
N THR A 22 -4.97 13.50 4.02
CA THR A 22 -5.10 13.07 5.41
C THR A 22 -4.64 11.63 5.55
N PRO A 23 -3.79 11.29 6.53
CA PRO A 23 -3.27 9.94 6.63
C PRO A 23 -4.38 8.91 6.72
N ILE A 24 -4.48 8.08 5.69
CA ILE A 24 -5.47 7.00 5.55
C ILE A 24 -5.25 5.91 6.63
N CYS A 25 -4.04 5.87 7.17
CA CYS A 25 -3.58 4.92 8.19
C CYS A 25 -2.68 5.61 9.22
N PRO A 26 -2.54 5.06 10.44
CA PRO A 26 -1.56 5.54 11.41
C PRO A 26 -0.16 5.57 10.82
N ALA A 27 0.52 6.71 10.93
CA ALA A 27 1.88 6.91 10.45
C ALA A 27 2.76 7.42 11.59
N PRO A 28 4.05 7.06 11.63
CA PRO A 28 5.01 7.78 12.45
C PRO A 28 4.97 9.27 12.08
N PRO A 29 4.94 10.20 13.06
CA PRO A 29 4.96 11.62 12.76
C PRO A 29 6.29 12.00 12.10
N PRO A 30 6.32 13.08 11.29
CA PRO A 30 7.56 13.72 10.90
C PRO A 30 8.45 13.98 12.13
N ILE A 31 9.76 13.81 11.97
CA ILE A 31 10.71 14.04 13.06
C ILE A 31 10.81 15.54 13.34
N THR A 32 10.53 15.91 14.59
CA THR A 32 10.70 17.29 15.07
C THR A 32 12.16 17.72 15.03
N MET A 33 12.43 18.83 14.35
CA MET A 33 13.76 19.41 14.18
C MET A 33 14.16 20.28 15.38
N THR A 34 14.43 19.66 16.54
CA THR A 34 14.93 20.36 17.74
C THR A 34 16.38 20.80 17.56
N ASN A 35 16.71 22.05 17.92
CA ASN A 35 18.05 22.64 17.82
C ASN A 35 18.79 22.32 16.50
N PRO A 36 18.20 22.62 15.32
CA PRO A 36 18.77 22.20 14.06
C PRO A 36 19.98 23.06 13.67
N VAL A 37 20.97 22.44 13.04
CA VAL A 37 22.11 23.13 12.41
C VAL A 37 21.77 23.43 10.96
N SER A 38 22.12 24.62 10.49
CA SER A 38 21.85 25.04 9.11
C SER A 38 22.86 24.44 8.13
N PHE A 39 22.35 23.80 7.08
CA PHE A 39 23.12 23.49 5.88
C PHE A 39 23.14 24.71 4.97
N GLY A 40 24.25 25.46 5.02
CA GLY A 40 24.42 26.73 4.30
C GLY A 40 24.16 27.97 5.14
N ASN A 41 24.48 29.13 4.58
CA ASN A 41 24.37 30.45 5.20
C ASN A 41 23.29 31.35 4.58
N GLY A 42 22.38 30.77 3.80
CA GLY A 42 21.34 31.49 3.05
C GLY A 42 21.69 31.73 1.58
N THR A 43 22.84 31.24 1.10
CA THR A 43 23.25 31.35 -0.30
C THR A 43 23.49 29.98 -0.94
N PRO A 44 23.14 29.78 -2.23
CA PRO A 44 23.37 28.51 -2.92
C PRO A 44 24.84 28.05 -2.87
N GLY A 45 25.79 28.98 -3.07
CA GLY A 45 27.22 28.66 -3.07
C GLY A 45 27.78 28.16 -1.74
N SER A 46 27.08 28.39 -0.63
CA SER A 46 27.47 27.87 0.69
C SER A 46 27.07 26.40 0.92
N CYS A 47 26.16 25.87 0.12
CA CYS A 47 25.63 24.52 0.26
C CYS A 47 26.44 23.50 -0.56
N THR A 48 27.67 23.26 -0.15
CA THR A 48 28.57 22.31 -0.83
C THR A 48 28.40 20.88 -0.31
N GLN A 49 28.81 19.90 -1.12
CA GLN A 49 28.86 18.49 -0.68
C GLN A 49 29.73 18.32 0.57
N ALA A 50 30.89 18.98 0.62
CA ALA A 50 31.81 18.90 1.76
C ALA A 50 31.16 19.43 3.05
N ALA A 51 30.43 20.54 2.96
CA ALA A 51 29.69 21.09 4.10
C ALA A 51 28.60 20.13 4.58
N LEU A 52 27.84 19.52 3.67
CA LEU A 52 26.82 18.53 4.05
C LEU A 52 27.44 17.28 4.70
N GLN A 53 28.55 16.76 4.15
CA GLN A 53 29.24 15.60 4.71
C GLN A 53 29.76 15.87 6.13
N GLN A 54 30.28 17.07 6.40
CA GLN A 54 30.72 17.45 7.75
C GLN A 54 29.56 17.46 8.74
N LEU A 55 28.40 18.00 8.35
CA LEU A 55 27.21 18.00 9.18
C LEU A 55 26.68 16.58 9.43
N ILE A 56 26.69 15.72 8.41
CA ILE A 56 26.32 14.30 8.54
C ILE A 56 27.23 13.58 9.53
N ASN A 57 28.55 13.83 9.47
CA ASN A 57 29.51 13.23 10.40
C ASN A 57 29.29 13.68 11.85
N ALA A 58 28.87 14.93 12.05
CA ALA A 58 28.53 15.46 13.37
C ALA A 58 27.20 14.88 13.92
N GLY A 59 26.30 14.44 13.03
CA GLY A 59 24.97 13.96 13.39
C GLY A 59 24.03 15.10 13.83
N GLY A 60 22.91 14.72 14.46
CA GLY A 60 21.89 15.66 14.91
C GLY A 60 20.88 16.04 13.81
N ASN A 61 20.23 17.19 13.98
CA ASN A 61 19.20 17.67 13.07
C ASN A 61 19.80 18.73 12.12
N ILE A 62 19.64 18.55 10.82
CA ILE A 62 20.18 19.41 9.76
C ILE A 62 19.01 20.00 8.98
N VAL A 63 18.99 21.32 8.80
CA VAL A 63 17.94 22.02 8.03
C VAL A 63 18.52 22.78 6.84
N CYS A 64 17.88 22.68 5.68
CA CYS A 64 18.33 23.37 4.47
C CYS A 64 18.27 24.91 4.62
N ASN A 65 19.41 25.56 4.37
CA ASN A 65 19.56 27.02 4.32
C ASN A 65 20.38 27.45 3.08
N CYS A 66 20.01 26.92 1.91
CA CYS A 66 20.68 27.20 0.62
C CYS A 66 20.13 28.42 -0.12
N GLY A 67 19.35 29.24 0.58
CA GLY A 67 18.59 30.36 0.01
C GLY A 67 17.09 30.08 -0.13
N PRO A 68 16.32 31.07 -0.59
CA PRO A 68 14.86 31.00 -0.64
C PRO A 68 14.32 30.10 -1.76
N ALA A 69 15.07 29.95 -2.87
CA ALA A 69 14.68 29.17 -4.04
C ALA A 69 15.04 27.68 -3.92
N PRO A 70 14.40 26.78 -4.70
CA PRO A 70 14.85 25.40 -4.83
C PRO A 70 16.33 25.30 -5.21
N TYR A 71 17.05 24.39 -4.55
CA TYR A 71 18.48 24.19 -4.71
C TYR A 71 18.78 22.71 -5.01
N THR A 72 19.60 22.45 -6.02
CA THR A 72 20.09 21.11 -6.36
C THR A 72 21.57 20.98 -6.01
N LEU A 73 21.88 20.07 -5.08
CA LEU A 73 23.24 19.62 -4.82
C LEU A 73 23.52 18.39 -5.69
N THR A 74 24.33 18.54 -6.73
CA THR A 74 24.83 17.40 -7.52
C THR A 74 26.09 16.84 -6.86
N LEU A 75 26.08 15.55 -6.56
CA LEU A 75 27.17 14.86 -5.90
C LEU A 75 28.24 14.40 -6.90
N THR A 76 29.49 14.46 -6.47
CA THR A 76 30.64 13.84 -7.15
C THR A 76 31.13 12.58 -6.43
N SER A 77 30.64 12.32 -5.22
CA SER A 77 30.88 11.09 -4.47
C SER A 77 29.75 10.83 -3.47
N THR A 78 29.55 9.57 -3.11
CA THR A 78 28.53 9.13 -2.13
C THR A 78 28.72 9.79 -0.76
N LEU A 79 27.64 10.31 -0.18
CA LEU A 79 27.61 10.78 1.21
C LEU A 79 27.64 9.59 2.16
N GLN A 80 28.66 9.53 3.01
CA GLN A 80 28.80 8.47 4.01
C GLN A 80 28.03 8.86 5.28
N VAL A 81 27.12 8.01 5.72
CA VAL A 81 26.39 8.20 6.98
C VAL A 81 27.00 7.25 8.01
N PRO A 82 27.83 7.75 8.96
CA PRO A 82 28.46 6.90 9.97
C PRO A 82 27.42 6.37 10.97
N ASN A 83 27.87 5.61 11.97
CA ASN A 83 27.00 5.07 13.00
C ASN A 83 26.51 6.16 13.99
N VAL A 84 25.67 7.07 13.49
CA VAL A 84 25.11 8.22 14.23
C VAL A 84 23.61 8.37 13.96
N ARG A 85 22.93 9.15 14.80
CA ARG A 85 21.61 9.70 14.47
C ARG A 85 21.78 10.99 13.67
N VAL A 86 21.29 11.01 12.44
CA VAL A 86 21.22 12.21 11.60
C VAL A 86 19.84 12.35 10.98
N VAL A 87 19.30 13.56 10.99
CA VAL A 87 18.01 13.89 10.37
C VAL A 87 18.19 15.11 9.48
N ILE A 88 17.77 15.03 8.22
CA ILE A 88 17.91 16.12 7.25
C ILE A 88 16.51 16.54 6.78
N ASP A 89 16.17 17.80 6.98
CA ASP A 89 14.96 18.42 6.44
C ASP A 89 15.31 19.39 5.30
N GLY A 90 14.83 19.07 4.10
CA GLY A 90 15.04 19.86 2.90
C GLY A 90 14.11 21.06 2.76
N LEU A 91 13.12 21.20 3.64
CA LEU A 91 12.09 22.26 3.60
C LEU A 91 11.40 22.40 2.24
N ASN A 92 11.23 21.28 1.51
CA ASN A 92 10.71 21.20 0.14
C ASN A 92 11.51 22.01 -0.89
N ARG A 93 12.77 22.36 -0.59
CA ARG A 93 13.64 23.15 -1.47
C ARG A 93 14.94 22.44 -1.82
N LEU A 94 15.34 21.44 -1.04
CA LEU A 94 16.57 20.69 -1.30
C LEU A 94 16.31 19.52 -2.24
N THR A 95 17.08 19.47 -3.33
CA THR A 95 17.28 18.29 -4.16
C THR A 95 18.73 17.83 -3.98
N ILE A 96 18.95 16.54 -3.75
CA ILE A 96 20.26 15.93 -3.82
C ILE A 96 20.26 14.98 -5.02
N SER A 97 21.15 15.22 -5.97
CA SER A 97 21.26 14.44 -7.20
C SER A 97 22.56 13.64 -7.22
N GLY A 98 22.49 12.36 -7.56
CA GLY A 98 23.68 11.54 -7.84
C GLY A 98 24.30 11.80 -9.22
N GLY A 99 23.71 12.71 -10.01
CA GLY A 99 24.22 13.10 -11.33
C GLY A 99 24.30 11.94 -12.33
N ASN A 100 23.53 10.87 -12.14
CA ASN A 100 23.61 9.60 -12.86
C ASN A 100 24.97 8.90 -12.77
N THR A 101 25.79 9.22 -11.77
CA THR A 101 27.15 8.69 -11.65
C THR A 101 27.46 8.10 -10.28
N VAL A 102 26.80 8.57 -9.22
CA VAL A 102 27.09 8.13 -7.85
C VAL A 102 25.84 7.79 -7.05
N ARG A 103 26.00 6.92 -6.06
CA ARG A 103 25.01 6.71 -5.00
C ARG A 103 24.88 7.99 -4.18
N ILE A 104 23.69 8.28 -3.66
CA ILE A 104 23.49 9.46 -2.80
C ILE A 104 23.97 9.21 -1.36
N PHE A 105 23.34 8.30 -0.62
CA PHE A 105 23.65 7.98 0.77
C PHE A 105 24.08 6.51 0.94
N ASP A 106 25.15 6.27 1.68
CA ASP A 106 25.54 4.94 2.18
C ASP A 106 25.61 4.97 3.71
N LYS A 107 24.64 4.33 4.35
CA LYS A 107 24.57 4.23 5.82
C LYS A 107 25.33 3.01 6.31
N ALA A 108 26.29 3.28 7.19
CA ALA A 108 27.13 2.27 7.83
C ALA A 108 26.31 1.29 8.70
N THR A 109 26.85 0.09 8.85
CA THR A 109 26.36 -0.93 9.77
C THR A 109 26.39 -0.38 11.19
N ALA A 110 25.30 -0.56 11.93
CA ALA A 110 25.24 -0.18 13.33
C ALA A 110 25.91 -1.21 14.24
N ALA A 111 26.23 -0.79 15.47
CA ALA A 111 27.00 -1.61 16.41
C ALA A 111 26.28 -2.91 16.80
N GLY A 112 24.95 -2.92 16.77
CA GLY A 112 24.11 -4.09 17.00
C GLY A 112 22.62 -3.74 16.93
N PRO A 113 21.72 -4.74 17.02
CA PRO A 113 20.28 -4.52 17.02
C PRO A 113 19.84 -3.58 18.15
N GLY A 114 18.94 -2.65 17.86
CA GLY A 114 18.41 -1.67 18.82
C GLY A 114 19.33 -0.45 19.04
N ASP A 115 20.38 -0.29 18.25
CA ASP A 115 21.23 0.91 18.29
C ASP A 115 20.41 2.17 17.91
N ALA A 116 20.68 3.31 18.55
CA ALA A 116 19.92 4.55 18.38
C ALA A 116 20.20 5.26 17.04
N THR A 117 20.83 4.59 16.08
CA THR A 117 21.26 5.19 14.83
C THR A 117 20.11 5.29 13.85
N LEU A 118 20.07 6.42 13.14
CA LEU A 118 18.93 6.79 12.32
C LEU A 118 19.43 7.64 11.17
N LEU A 119 18.98 7.30 9.97
CA LEU A 119 18.91 8.25 8.87
C LEU A 119 17.46 8.71 8.74
N GLY A 120 17.21 9.95 9.15
CA GLY A 120 15.92 10.62 8.97
C GLY A 120 15.98 11.56 7.77
N LEU A 121 15.06 11.45 6.83
CA LEU A 121 15.02 12.31 5.64
C LEU A 121 13.62 12.87 5.44
N GLN A 122 13.51 14.18 5.28
CA GLN A 122 12.22 14.85 5.20
C GLN A 122 12.18 15.96 4.15
N ASN A 123 11.04 16.10 3.48
CA ASN A 123 10.70 17.25 2.63
C ASN A 123 11.78 17.58 1.57
N MET A 124 12.16 16.59 0.76
CA MET A 124 13.24 16.74 -0.22
C MET A 124 13.10 15.81 -1.43
N ILE A 125 13.97 16.03 -2.42
CA ILE A 125 14.06 15.18 -3.61
C ILE A 125 15.42 14.49 -3.63
N LEU A 126 15.41 13.17 -3.80
CA LEU A 126 16.58 12.34 -4.08
C LEU A 126 16.46 11.78 -5.49
N ARG A 127 17.40 12.16 -6.37
CA ARG A 127 17.26 11.84 -7.79
C ARG A 127 18.55 11.47 -8.47
N ASP A 128 18.42 10.78 -9.60
CA ASP A 128 19.53 10.44 -10.50
C ASP A 128 20.70 9.75 -9.74
N GLY A 129 20.39 9.03 -8.65
CA GLY A 129 21.34 8.18 -7.97
C GLY A 129 21.72 7.02 -8.87
N PHE A 130 22.99 6.63 -8.88
CA PHE A 130 23.48 5.56 -9.76
C PHE A 130 24.45 4.62 -9.05
N VAL A 131 24.28 3.33 -9.27
CA VAL A 131 25.24 2.30 -8.84
C VAL A 131 25.63 1.46 -10.03
N VAL A 132 26.93 1.38 -10.29
CA VAL A 132 27.51 0.49 -11.30
C VAL A 132 27.32 -0.96 -10.86
N ASP A 133 26.81 -1.78 -11.78
CA ASP A 133 26.83 -3.23 -11.65
C ASP A 133 28.27 -3.73 -11.77
N ASN A 134 28.79 -4.35 -10.71
CA ASN A 134 30.14 -4.91 -10.70
C ASN A 134 30.17 -6.43 -11.01
N GLY A 135 29.00 -7.05 -11.27
CA GLY A 135 28.85 -8.47 -11.56
C GLY A 135 29.17 -9.44 -10.42
N THR A 136 29.50 -8.97 -9.21
CA THR A 136 30.02 -9.85 -8.14
C THR A 136 29.40 -9.66 -6.75
N ASP A 137 28.84 -8.49 -6.42
CA ASP A 137 28.29 -8.20 -5.09
C ASP A 137 26.77 -8.05 -5.17
N ASP A 138 26.05 -9.11 -4.82
CA ASP A 138 24.60 -9.23 -4.82
C ASP A 138 23.85 -8.14 -4.04
N ARG A 139 24.50 -7.45 -3.09
CA ARG A 139 23.87 -6.50 -2.17
C ARG A 139 24.16 -5.04 -2.50
N LEU A 140 24.65 -4.75 -3.71
CA LEU A 140 24.99 -3.38 -4.14
C LEU A 140 23.81 -2.45 -4.44
N GLY A 141 22.57 -2.87 -4.21
CA GLY A 141 21.39 -2.03 -4.43
C GLY A 141 21.39 -0.66 -3.73
N GLY A 142 20.37 0.14 -4.02
CA GLY A 142 20.11 1.39 -3.32
C GLY A 142 20.96 2.53 -3.86
N ALA A 143 20.55 3.07 -5.01
CA ALA A 143 21.22 4.15 -5.70
C ALA A 143 20.95 5.54 -5.09
N ALA A 144 19.80 5.72 -4.44
CA ALA A 144 19.61 6.85 -3.54
C ALA A 144 20.10 6.50 -2.13
N ILE A 145 19.63 5.40 -1.55
CA ILE A 145 19.95 5.03 -0.17
C ILE A 145 20.35 3.56 -0.13
N ARG A 146 21.58 3.30 0.29
CA ARG A 146 21.97 1.99 0.79
C ARG A 146 22.02 2.01 2.31
N GLY A 147 21.27 1.11 2.92
CA GLY A 147 21.30 0.86 4.34
C GLY A 147 21.95 -0.48 4.65
N ARG A 148 22.96 -0.48 5.53
CA ARG A 148 23.57 -1.69 6.11
C ARG A 148 23.06 -1.99 7.53
N ALA A 149 23.28 -3.21 8.00
CA ALA A 149 22.60 -3.84 9.15
C ALA A 149 22.44 -3.00 10.43
N ASN A 150 21.37 -3.29 11.15
CA ASN A 150 21.00 -2.86 12.50
C ASN A 150 20.73 -1.35 12.66
N GLY A 151 20.34 -0.66 11.57
CA GLY A 151 19.99 0.75 11.59
C GLY A 151 18.48 1.01 11.56
N ARG A 152 18.12 2.28 11.72
CA ARG A 152 16.76 2.79 11.46
C ARG A 152 16.74 3.74 10.26
N LEU A 153 15.68 3.66 9.47
CA LEU A 153 15.41 4.55 8.34
C LEU A 153 13.98 5.10 8.46
N GLN A 154 13.88 6.43 8.59
CA GLN A 154 12.58 7.11 8.60
C GLN A 154 12.57 8.19 7.53
N VAL A 155 11.70 8.01 6.55
CA VAL A 155 11.61 8.90 5.39
C VAL A 155 10.19 9.45 5.29
N THR A 156 10.07 10.77 5.18
CA THR A 156 8.76 11.43 5.19
C THR A 156 8.69 12.53 4.14
N ASN A 157 7.71 12.47 3.25
CA ASN A 157 7.54 13.44 2.17
C ASN A 157 8.83 13.62 1.33
N VAL A 158 9.39 12.50 0.86
CA VAL A 158 10.58 12.48 -0.01
C VAL A 158 10.21 11.89 -1.36
N GLN A 159 10.75 12.49 -2.42
CA GLN A 159 10.60 12.01 -3.79
C GLN A 159 11.88 11.32 -4.25
N PHE A 160 11.76 10.09 -4.73
CA PHE A 160 12.84 9.26 -5.28
C PHE A 160 12.63 9.14 -6.79
N ILE A 161 13.46 9.84 -7.57
CA ILE A 161 13.24 10.00 -9.02
C ILE A 161 14.43 9.50 -9.83
N ASN A 162 14.20 8.63 -10.81
CA ASN A 162 15.22 8.16 -11.76
C ASN A 162 16.47 7.56 -11.09
N ASN A 163 16.34 6.91 -9.94
CA ASN A 163 17.48 6.25 -9.31
C ASN A 163 17.67 4.86 -9.92
N VAL A 164 18.90 4.54 -10.31
CA VAL A 164 19.24 3.32 -11.04
C VAL A 164 20.26 2.51 -10.23
N GLY A 165 19.78 1.40 -9.66
CA GLY A 165 20.62 0.38 -9.04
C GLY A 165 21.22 -0.58 -10.07
N PRO A 166 22.00 -1.58 -9.61
CA PRO A 166 22.52 -2.64 -10.46
C PRO A 166 21.38 -3.40 -11.16
N VAL A 167 21.63 -3.94 -12.37
CA VAL A 167 20.57 -4.46 -13.26
C VAL A 167 20.64 -5.96 -13.53
N LEU A 168 21.74 -6.65 -13.17
CA LEU A 168 21.90 -8.09 -13.39
C LEU A 168 21.99 -8.94 -12.11
N GLN A 169 22.03 -8.32 -10.93
CA GLN A 169 22.36 -8.99 -9.67
C GLN A 169 21.12 -9.43 -8.87
N SER A 170 21.26 -10.49 -8.07
CA SER A 170 20.15 -11.17 -7.36
C SER A 170 19.34 -10.27 -6.43
N ASP A 171 19.99 -9.45 -5.59
CA ASP A 171 19.29 -8.68 -4.55
C ASP A 171 19.45 -7.17 -4.72
N ALA A 172 19.94 -6.77 -5.89
CA ALA A 172 20.14 -5.37 -6.23
C ALA A 172 18.82 -4.65 -6.53
N CYS A 173 18.45 -3.74 -5.65
CA CYS A 173 17.26 -2.90 -5.77
C CYS A 173 17.60 -1.49 -6.27
N GLY A 174 16.60 -0.77 -6.78
CA GLY A 174 16.81 0.53 -7.44
C GLY A 174 17.13 1.68 -6.50
N ALA A 175 16.13 2.46 -6.09
CA ALA A 175 16.37 3.67 -5.29
C ALA A 175 16.85 3.38 -3.87
N VAL A 176 16.19 2.45 -3.18
CA VAL A 176 16.50 2.13 -1.78
C VAL A 176 16.77 0.64 -1.61
N HIS A 177 17.83 0.32 -0.89
CA HIS A 177 18.14 -1.05 -0.49
C HIS A 177 18.53 -1.08 0.99
N THR A 178 17.83 -1.86 1.81
CA THR A 178 18.18 -2.05 3.22
C THR A 178 18.36 -3.52 3.58
N VAL A 179 19.45 -3.82 4.29
CA VAL A 179 19.79 -5.18 4.71
C VAL A 179 19.77 -5.24 6.24
N VAL A 180 18.90 -6.07 6.81
CA VAL A 180 18.75 -6.36 8.24
C VAL A 180 18.58 -5.09 9.08
N TYR A 181 17.56 -4.28 8.78
CA TYR A 181 17.22 -3.06 9.54
C TYR A 181 16.22 -3.35 10.65
N ASP A 182 16.38 -2.65 11.76
CA ASP A 182 15.48 -2.79 12.91
C ASP A 182 14.14 -2.08 12.65
N ASP A 183 14.14 -0.99 11.88
CA ASP A 183 12.94 -0.22 11.55
C ASP A 183 13.11 0.57 10.24
N VAL A 184 12.19 0.36 9.29
CA VAL A 184 12.15 1.07 8.01
C VAL A 184 10.75 1.61 7.74
N SER A 185 10.63 2.93 7.58
CA SER A 185 9.34 3.55 7.24
C SER A 185 9.43 4.66 6.23
N PHE A 186 8.42 4.68 5.37
CA PHE A 186 8.19 5.68 4.35
C PHE A 186 6.77 6.22 4.48
N VAL A 187 6.65 7.53 4.64
CA VAL A 187 5.36 8.21 4.84
C VAL A 187 5.22 9.31 3.80
N GLY A 188 4.16 9.26 2.98
CA GLY A 188 3.90 10.29 1.96
C GLY A 188 5.02 10.41 0.92
N CYS A 189 5.76 9.34 0.66
CA CYS A 189 6.89 9.34 -0.28
C CYS A 189 6.42 8.99 -1.70
N SER A 190 7.17 9.42 -2.71
CA SER A 190 6.96 8.99 -4.10
C SER A 190 8.22 8.35 -4.65
N PHE A 191 8.04 7.29 -5.43
CA PHE A 191 9.08 6.57 -6.13
C PHE A 191 8.69 6.50 -7.61
N THR A 192 9.40 7.26 -8.44
CA THR A 192 9.04 7.41 -9.85
C THR A 192 10.22 7.08 -10.76
N ASN A 193 9.98 6.21 -11.75
CA ASN A 193 10.95 5.82 -12.78
C ASN A 193 12.27 5.26 -12.22
N ASN A 194 12.24 4.60 -11.05
CA ASN A 194 13.43 3.97 -10.52
C ASN A 194 13.61 2.57 -11.12
N ARG A 195 14.87 2.12 -11.22
CA ARG A 195 15.23 0.85 -11.84
C ARG A 195 16.22 0.07 -10.99
N GLY A 196 16.00 -1.23 -10.88
CA GLY A 196 16.91 -2.19 -10.27
C GLY A 196 16.82 -3.55 -10.95
N ALA A 197 17.61 -4.52 -10.50
CA ALA A 197 17.49 -5.90 -10.94
C ALA A 197 16.20 -6.52 -10.35
N ASN A 198 16.00 -6.33 -9.05
CA ASN A 198 14.73 -6.49 -8.34
C ASN A 198 14.24 -5.13 -7.84
N GLY A 199 13.01 -5.05 -7.33
CA GLY A 199 12.56 -3.91 -6.51
C GLY A 199 12.94 -2.56 -7.13
N GLY A 200 12.33 -2.22 -8.28
CA GLY A 200 12.78 -1.07 -9.06
C GLY A 200 12.85 0.23 -8.27
N ALA A 201 12.00 0.39 -7.25
CA ALA A 201 12.07 1.48 -6.28
C ALA A 201 12.80 1.06 -5.01
N VAL A 202 12.29 0.04 -4.32
CA VAL A 202 12.75 -0.34 -2.99
C VAL A 202 12.90 -1.84 -2.93
N GLY A 203 13.96 -2.30 -2.27
CA GLY A 203 13.89 -3.64 -1.72
C GLY A 203 14.77 -3.89 -0.53
N THR A 204 14.53 -5.05 0.08
CA THR A 204 15.05 -5.36 1.41
C THR A 204 15.38 -6.81 1.60
N ILE A 205 16.37 -7.03 2.46
CA ILE A 205 16.73 -8.35 2.96
C ILE A 205 16.54 -8.36 4.49
N GLY A 206 15.70 -9.24 5.02
CA GLY A 206 15.48 -9.43 6.46
C GLY A 206 15.06 -8.16 7.19
N SER A 207 14.31 -7.26 6.53
CA SER A 207 13.87 -5.98 7.09
C SER A 207 12.40 -5.76 6.79
N ALA A 208 11.57 -5.63 7.83
CA ALA A 208 10.19 -5.23 7.63
C ALA A 208 10.08 -3.74 7.27
N GLN A 209 9.20 -3.44 6.32
CA GLN A 209 8.97 -2.07 5.87
C GLN A 209 7.52 -1.64 6.12
N ARG A 210 7.36 -0.35 6.41
CA ARG A 210 6.05 0.28 6.60
C ARG A 210 5.91 1.42 5.61
N PHE A 211 5.08 1.22 4.60
CA PHE A 211 4.74 2.23 3.61
C PHE A 211 3.36 2.79 3.90
N ILE A 212 3.28 4.10 4.10
CA ILE A 212 2.03 4.81 4.38
C ILE A 212 1.86 5.94 3.38
N ASN A 213 0.75 5.93 2.64
CA ASN A 213 0.39 6.91 1.61
C ASN A 213 1.51 7.16 0.59
N CYS A 214 2.20 6.09 0.18
CA CYS A 214 3.28 6.19 -0.79
C CYS A 214 2.79 5.96 -2.21
N LEU A 215 3.42 6.64 -3.17
CA LEU A 215 3.22 6.43 -4.61
C LEU A 215 4.42 5.68 -5.18
N PHE A 216 4.17 4.61 -5.92
CA PHE A 216 5.14 3.89 -6.73
C PHE A 216 4.65 3.91 -8.17
N GLU A 217 5.30 4.70 -9.02
CA GLU A 217 4.89 4.89 -10.40
C GLU A 217 6.02 4.61 -11.39
N ASN A 218 5.73 3.77 -12.40
CA ASN A 218 6.65 3.48 -13.51
C ASN A 218 8.02 2.92 -13.07
N ASN A 219 8.11 2.25 -11.93
CA ASN A 219 9.34 1.60 -11.49
C ASN A 219 9.53 0.25 -12.19
N GLN A 220 10.78 -0.16 -12.37
CA GLN A 220 11.12 -1.32 -13.19
C GLN A 220 12.12 -2.25 -12.51
N ALA A 221 11.72 -3.51 -12.33
CA ALA A 221 12.64 -4.62 -12.04
C ALA A 221 13.08 -5.24 -13.36
N THR A 222 14.37 -5.14 -13.66
CA THR A 222 14.92 -5.41 -15.00
C THR A 222 15.83 -6.62 -15.10
N GLY A 223 16.07 -7.32 -13.99
CA GLY A 223 16.69 -8.64 -14.04
C GLY A 223 15.84 -9.62 -14.85
N THR A 224 16.42 -10.69 -15.34
CA THR A 224 15.74 -11.58 -16.31
C THR A 224 15.87 -13.06 -16.00
N GLY A 225 16.44 -13.44 -14.86
CA GLY A 225 16.69 -14.85 -14.60
C GLY A 225 15.67 -15.57 -13.73
N GLY A 226 14.66 -14.88 -13.19
CA GLY A 226 13.42 -15.50 -12.66
C GLY A 226 13.57 -16.29 -11.36
N THR A 227 14.81 -16.53 -10.94
CA THR A 227 15.18 -17.09 -9.66
C THR A 227 15.71 -15.98 -8.77
N PHE A 228 15.74 -16.25 -7.45
CA PHE A 228 16.35 -15.38 -6.45
C PHE A 228 17.70 -14.83 -6.93
N ASP A 229 18.49 -15.65 -7.63
CA ASP A 229 19.87 -15.35 -8.01
C ASP A 229 20.06 -14.42 -9.22
N LYS A 230 19.01 -14.06 -9.97
CA LYS A 230 19.17 -13.37 -11.27
C LYS A 230 18.13 -12.27 -11.56
N GLY A 231 17.35 -11.91 -10.55
CA GLY A 231 16.46 -10.74 -10.54
C GLY A 231 15.25 -10.81 -11.49
N GLY A 232 14.54 -9.68 -11.57
CA GLY A 232 13.31 -9.49 -12.37
C GLY A 232 12.01 -9.48 -11.56
N ILE A 233 12.12 -9.38 -10.23
CA ILE A 233 11.04 -9.62 -9.28
C ILE A 233 10.70 -8.32 -8.53
N GLY A 234 9.40 -8.03 -8.40
CA GLY A 234 8.90 -6.86 -7.68
C GLY A 234 9.17 -5.55 -8.41
N GLY A 235 8.35 -5.20 -9.40
CA GLY A 235 8.64 -4.06 -10.30
C GLY A 235 8.92 -2.74 -9.57
N ALA A 236 8.23 -2.48 -8.46
CA ALA A 236 8.55 -1.40 -7.54
C ALA A 236 9.16 -1.90 -6.23
N VAL A 237 8.51 -2.86 -5.57
CA VAL A 237 8.86 -3.30 -4.21
C VAL A 237 9.28 -4.76 -4.21
N TYR A 238 10.46 -5.05 -3.66
CA TYR A 238 10.96 -6.40 -3.44
C TYR A 238 11.27 -6.62 -1.95
N VAL A 239 10.77 -7.71 -1.38
CA VAL A 239 11.09 -8.10 0.00
C VAL A 239 11.58 -9.53 0.01
N ASP A 240 12.83 -9.72 0.45
CA ASP A 240 13.44 -11.01 0.75
C ASP A 240 13.56 -11.17 2.28
N GLY A 241 12.55 -11.80 2.87
CA GLY A 241 12.45 -12.01 4.31
C GLY A 241 12.18 -10.72 5.10
N VAL A 242 11.51 -10.90 6.23
CA VAL A 242 11.28 -9.82 7.20
C VAL A 242 11.71 -10.20 8.61
N ASP A 243 12.02 -11.47 8.85
CA ASP A 243 12.47 -11.95 10.15
C ASP A 243 13.93 -11.56 10.42
N GLN A 244 14.18 -11.11 11.64
CA GLN A 244 15.53 -10.82 12.15
C GLN A 244 15.69 -11.53 13.49
N ASN A 245 16.76 -12.30 13.68
CA ASN A 245 17.12 -12.90 14.98
C ASN A 245 16.01 -13.73 15.66
N GLY A 246 15.12 -14.35 14.90
CA GLY A 246 13.97 -15.09 15.44
C GLY A 246 12.78 -14.23 15.87
N VAL A 247 12.79 -12.94 15.56
CA VAL A 247 11.68 -12.01 15.78
C VAL A 247 10.73 -12.02 14.58
N THR A 248 9.46 -12.30 14.87
CA THR A 248 8.33 -12.16 13.95
C THR A 248 8.08 -10.69 13.64
N ASN A 249 8.01 -10.33 12.36
CA ASN A 249 7.78 -8.96 11.91
C ASN A 249 6.57 -8.84 10.97
N THR A 250 6.15 -7.61 10.72
CA THR A 250 5.03 -7.31 9.81
C THR A 250 5.45 -6.31 8.74
N MET A 251 5.34 -6.73 7.49
CA MET A 251 5.42 -5.85 6.32
C MET A 251 4.07 -5.16 6.10
N SER A 252 4.04 -3.84 5.89
CA SER A 252 2.78 -3.14 5.64
C SER A 252 2.81 -2.13 4.50
N LEU A 253 1.74 -2.16 3.70
CA LEU A 253 1.39 -1.17 2.70
C LEU A 253 0.02 -0.61 3.08
N CYS A 254 -0.06 0.70 3.30
CA CYS A 254 -1.28 1.34 3.76
C CYS A 254 -1.55 2.64 3.01
N GLY A 255 -2.70 2.76 2.36
CA GLY A 255 -3.01 3.97 1.56
C GLY A 255 -2.11 4.14 0.33
N CYS A 256 -1.38 3.11 -0.10
CA CYS A 256 -0.36 3.22 -1.14
C CYS A 256 -0.93 3.03 -2.55
N GLN A 257 -0.31 3.67 -3.53
CA GLN A 257 -0.64 3.52 -4.95
C GLN A 257 0.57 2.93 -5.67
N LEU A 258 0.42 1.75 -6.26
CA LEU A 258 1.42 1.07 -7.06
C LEU A 258 0.90 0.97 -8.49
N ARG A 259 1.38 1.86 -9.36
CA ARG A 259 0.82 2.08 -10.69
C ARG A 259 1.87 1.92 -11.78
N ARG A 260 1.52 1.20 -12.84
CA ARG A 260 2.34 1.09 -14.06
C ARG A 260 3.77 0.60 -13.81
N ASN A 261 3.97 -0.13 -12.73
CA ASN A 261 5.26 -0.73 -12.46
C ASN A 261 5.41 -2.00 -13.30
N THR A 262 6.64 -2.33 -13.62
CA THR A 262 6.94 -3.46 -14.51
C THR A 262 7.99 -4.35 -13.89
N ALA A 263 7.72 -5.65 -13.89
CA ALA A 263 8.71 -6.66 -13.56
C ALA A 263 8.94 -7.54 -14.78
N ASN A 264 10.17 -7.99 -14.97
CA ASN A 264 10.48 -8.91 -16.06
C ASN A 264 10.12 -10.38 -15.75
N GLN A 265 9.83 -10.72 -14.48
CA GLN A 265 9.61 -12.10 -14.04
C GLN A 265 8.43 -12.28 -13.08
N GLN A 266 8.36 -11.55 -11.96
CA GLN A 266 7.31 -11.80 -10.96
C GLN A 266 6.90 -10.53 -10.24
N GLY A 267 5.62 -10.39 -9.89
CA GLY A 267 5.14 -9.28 -9.08
C GLY A 267 5.32 -7.93 -9.78
N GLY A 268 4.52 -7.65 -10.81
CA GLY A 268 4.67 -6.44 -11.63
C GLY A 268 4.72 -5.13 -10.82
N ALA A 269 4.01 -5.07 -9.69
CA ALA A 269 4.15 -4.00 -8.71
C ALA A 269 5.04 -4.39 -7.53
N ALA A 270 4.73 -5.50 -6.88
CA ALA A 270 5.43 -5.93 -5.67
C ALA A 270 5.63 -7.44 -5.64
N ALA A 271 6.72 -7.84 -5.00
CA ALA A 271 7.00 -9.22 -4.65
C ALA A 271 7.42 -9.29 -3.18
N LEU A 272 6.65 -10.01 -2.38
CA LEU A 272 6.92 -10.18 -0.95
C LEU A 272 7.17 -11.66 -0.67
N ILE A 273 8.40 -11.98 -0.29
CA ILE A 273 8.87 -13.35 -0.15
C ILE A 273 9.37 -13.53 1.27
N PHE A 274 8.70 -14.36 2.06
CA PHE A 274 9.10 -14.63 3.44
C PHE A 274 9.76 -16.00 3.57
N TYR A 275 10.61 -16.15 4.59
CA TYR A 275 11.24 -17.43 4.88
C TYR A 275 10.23 -18.39 5.53
N GLU A 276 10.34 -19.68 5.22
CA GLU A 276 9.42 -20.71 5.72
C GLU A 276 9.47 -20.84 7.26
N ASN A 277 8.36 -21.30 7.85
CA ASN A 277 8.23 -21.61 9.29
C ASN A 277 8.39 -20.40 10.22
N LYS A 278 7.90 -19.24 9.79
CA LYS A 278 7.90 -18.00 10.57
C LYS A 278 6.50 -17.41 10.64
N GLU A 279 6.15 -16.83 11.79
CA GLU A 279 4.85 -16.19 12.04
C GLU A 279 4.74 -14.79 11.39
N SER A 280 5.74 -14.38 10.60
CA SER A 280 5.79 -13.08 9.95
C SER A 280 4.64 -12.88 8.97
N THR A 281 4.09 -11.67 8.97
CA THR A 281 2.86 -11.36 8.24
C THR A 281 3.02 -10.17 7.31
N ALA A 282 2.13 -10.09 6.32
CA ALA A 282 1.98 -8.92 5.49
C ALA A 282 0.56 -8.36 5.57
N THR A 283 0.45 -7.04 5.61
CA THR A 283 -0.82 -6.32 5.56
C THR A 283 -0.83 -5.34 4.40
N ILE A 284 -1.88 -5.40 3.58
CA ILE A 284 -2.14 -4.46 2.50
C ILE A 284 -3.53 -3.90 2.72
N ASP A 285 -3.58 -2.65 3.17
CA ASP A 285 -4.83 -1.96 3.49
C ASP A 285 -4.97 -0.68 2.66
N ARG A 286 -6.15 -0.49 2.07
CA ARG A 286 -6.46 0.74 1.33
C ARG A 286 -5.45 1.08 0.25
N CYS A 287 -4.93 0.06 -0.44
CA CYS A 287 -3.95 0.22 -1.49
C CYS A 287 -4.57 0.03 -2.88
N THR A 288 -3.96 0.65 -3.89
CA THR A 288 -4.32 0.48 -5.30
C THR A 288 -3.13 -0.08 -6.07
N PHE A 289 -3.29 -1.26 -6.65
CA PHE A 289 -2.36 -1.90 -7.59
C PHE A 289 -2.98 -1.82 -8.98
N GLU A 290 -2.47 -0.91 -9.82
CA GLU A 290 -3.12 -0.59 -11.09
C GLU A 290 -2.17 -0.60 -12.28
N ASP A 291 -2.59 -1.21 -13.39
CA ASP A 291 -1.86 -1.23 -14.65
C ASP A 291 -0.42 -1.77 -14.52
N ASN A 292 -0.13 -2.63 -13.52
CA ASN A 292 1.19 -3.23 -13.37
C ASN A 292 1.32 -4.46 -14.28
N THR A 293 2.53 -4.67 -14.80
CA THR A 293 2.77 -5.67 -15.85
C THR A 293 3.96 -6.55 -15.51
N VAL A 294 3.83 -7.83 -15.86
CA VAL A 294 4.96 -8.75 -15.96
C VAL A 294 5.22 -9.08 -17.44
N ASN A 295 6.47 -9.06 -17.88
CA ASN A 295 6.82 -9.07 -19.31
C ASN A 295 7.17 -10.44 -19.92
N SER A 296 7.52 -11.47 -19.15
CA SER A 296 8.04 -12.73 -19.72
C SER A 296 7.11 -13.94 -19.54
N ASP A 297 7.33 -14.98 -20.35
CA ASP A 297 6.51 -16.19 -20.37
C ASP A 297 7.01 -17.19 -19.31
N GLY A 298 6.14 -17.62 -18.38
CA GLY A 298 6.49 -18.46 -17.22
C GLY A 298 6.21 -17.83 -15.85
N ASP A 299 5.66 -16.62 -15.86
CA ASP A 299 5.76 -15.63 -14.79
C ASP A 299 4.50 -15.44 -13.92
N LEU A 300 4.68 -14.97 -12.68
CA LEU A 300 3.60 -15.01 -11.67
C LEU A 300 3.29 -13.63 -11.08
N GLY A 301 2.01 -13.33 -10.88
CA GLY A 301 1.54 -12.16 -10.13
C GLY A 301 1.68 -10.83 -10.88
N GLY A 302 0.72 -10.48 -11.74
CA GLY A 302 0.76 -9.23 -12.52
C GLY A 302 0.81 -7.97 -11.64
N GLY A 303 0.09 -7.96 -10.51
CA GLY A 303 0.17 -6.91 -9.49
C GLY A 303 1.09 -7.31 -8.34
N LEU A 304 0.77 -8.41 -7.67
CA LEU A 304 1.48 -8.90 -6.49
C LEU A 304 1.88 -10.36 -6.65
N TYR A 305 3.14 -10.65 -6.37
CA TYR A 305 3.63 -12.00 -6.08
C TYR A 305 3.91 -12.12 -4.58
N TYR A 306 3.40 -13.18 -3.95
CA TYR A 306 3.55 -13.37 -2.51
C TYR A 306 3.83 -14.83 -2.17
N LEU A 307 4.88 -15.05 -1.37
CA LEU A 307 5.37 -16.39 -1.02
C LEU A 307 5.60 -16.47 0.50
N ASN A 308 4.93 -17.43 1.14
CA ASN A 308 5.01 -17.76 2.56
C ASN A 308 4.44 -16.69 3.52
N GLY A 309 4.02 -17.15 4.71
CA GLY A 309 3.46 -16.29 5.77
C GLY A 309 2.00 -15.88 5.53
N PRO A 310 1.26 -15.44 6.56
CA PRO A 310 -0.11 -14.93 6.41
C PRO A 310 -0.18 -13.56 5.70
N LEU A 311 -1.15 -13.42 4.80
CA LEU A 311 -1.46 -12.15 4.11
C LEU A 311 -2.88 -11.69 4.41
N THR A 312 -3.01 -10.42 4.81
CA THR A 312 -4.30 -9.74 4.94
C THR A 312 -4.43 -8.63 3.91
N LEU A 313 -5.50 -8.70 3.09
CA LEU A 313 -5.87 -7.70 2.09
C LEU A 313 -7.19 -7.05 2.50
N THR A 314 -7.19 -5.73 2.71
CA THR A 314 -8.41 -4.99 3.09
C THR A 314 -8.58 -3.71 2.29
N ASN A 315 -9.82 -3.39 1.95
CA ASN A 315 -10.20 -2.09 1.37
C ASN A 315 -9.39 -1.70 0.12
N SER A 316 -8.87 -2.68 -0.62
CA SER A 316 -7.84 -2.49 -1.64
C SER A 316 -8.34 -2.84 -3.04
N THR A 317 -7.71 -2.25 -4.05
CA THR A 317 -8.04 -2.47 -5.46
C THR A 317 -6.86 -3.05 -6.23
N PHE A 318 -7.10 -4.14 -6.94
CA PHE A 318 -6.20 -4.68 -7.96
C PHE A 318 -6.88 -4.53 -9.31
N ALA A 319 -6.42 -3.59 -10.12
CA ALA A 319 -7.07 -3.23 -11.38
C ALA A 319 -6.12 -3.34 -12.58
N ARG A 320 -6.56 -4.03 -13.63
CA ARG A 320 -5.88 -4.04 -14.93
C ARG A 320 -4.40 -4.46 -14.87
N ASN A 321 -4.05 -5.30 -13.89
CA ASN A 321 -2.73 -5.89 -13.82
C ASN A 321 -2.64 -7.07 -14.79
N THR A 322 -1.48 -7.26 -15.41
CA THR A 322 -1.30 -8.23 -16.50
C THR A 322 -0.06 -9.09 -16.28
N THR A 323 -0.19 -10.40 -16.49
CA THR A 323 0.95 -11.32 -16.56
C THR A 323 0.73 -12.42 -17.60
N PRO A 324 1.72 -12.78 -18.42
CA PRO A 324 1.62 -13.93 -19.33
C PRO A 324 1.42 -15.26 -18.59
N GLY A 325 2.00 -15.45 -17.41
CA GLY A 325 1.87 -16.73 -16.68
C GLY A 325 0.58 -16.82 -15.88
N ALA A 326 0.59 -16.61 -14.56
CA ALA A 326 -0.62 -16.78 -13.75
C ALA A 326 -0.76 -15.76 -12.59
N GLY A 327 -1.99 -15.56 -12.12
CA GLY A 327 -2.32 -14.55 -11.11
C GLY A 327 -2.29 -13.15 -11.71
N GLY A 328 -3.24 -12.83 -12.59
CA GLY A 328 -3.29 -11.51 -13.27
C GLY A 328 -3.22 -10.35 -12.29
N GLY A 329 -4.05 -10.39 -11.24
CA GLY A 329 -3.97 -9.45 -10.11
C GLY A 329 -2.91 -9.90 -9.10
N VAL A 330 -3.13 -11.07 -8.50
CA VAL A 330 -2.32 -11.58 -7.39
C VAL A 330 -2.00 -13.05 -7.57
N TRP A 331 -0.75 -13.43 -7.33
CA TRP A 331 -0.32 -14.81 -7.17
C TRP A 331 0.19 -15.06 -5.75
N LEU A 332 -0.30 -16.12 -5.11
CA LEU A 332 0.05 -16.53 -3.75
C LEU A 332 0.58 -17.95 -3.73
N THR A 333 1.63 -18.19 -2.97
CA THR A 333 2.17 -19.53 -2.70
C THR A 333 2.40 -19.69 -1.20
N ASN A 334 1.94 -20.82 -0.63
CA ASN A 334 2.19 -21.15 0.80
C ASN A 334 1.64 -20.12 1.80
N THR A 335 0.43 -19.61 1.55
CA THR A 335 -0.12 -18.47 2.31
C THR A 335 -1.51 -18.76 2.85
N LEU A 336 -1.75 -18.35 4.11
CA LEU A 336 -3.08 -18.10 4.64
C LEU A 336 -3.54 -16.71 4.18
N LEU A 337 -4.62 -16.65 3.42
CA LEU A 337 -5.13 -15.40 2.85
C LEU A 337 -6.43 -14.96 3.53
N ASN A 338 -6.50 -13.71 3.95
CA ASN A 338 -7.75 -13.06 4.36
C ASN A 338 -8.00 -11.83 3.50
N VAL A 339 -9.12 -11.80 2.77
CA VAL A 339 -9.52 -10.72 1.88
C VAL A 339 -10.87 -10.15 2.33
N ARG A 340 -10.93 -8.84 2.56
CA ARG A 340 -12.19 -8.17 2.89
C ARG A 340 -12.33 -6.84 2.18
N ASN A 341 -13.53 -6.54 1.67
CA ASN A 341 -13.82 -5.24 1.05
C ASN A 341 -12.83 -4.90 -0.07
N CYS A 342 -12.45 -5.86 -0.91
CA CYS A 342 -11.50 -5.63 -2.00
C CYS A 342 -12.19 -5.69 -3.36
N THR A 343 -11.60 -5.00 -4.33
CA THR A 343 -12.03 -5.05 -5.73
C THR A 343 -10.89 -5.58 -6.60
N PHE A 344 -11.12 -6.69 -7.29
CA PHE A 344 -10.24 -7.24 -8.32
C PHE A 344 -10.93 -7.05 -9.67
N THR A 345 -10.44 -6.14 -10.49
CA THR A 345 -11.13 -5.81 -11.75
C THR A 345 -10.24 -5.72 -12.97
N GLY A 346 -10.68 -6.32 -14.08
CA GLY A 346 -9.99 -6.19 -15.36
C GLY A 346 -8.57 -6.76 -15.38
N ASN A 347 -8.18 -7.59 -14.41
CA ASN A 347 -6.86 -8.20 -14.39
C ASN A 347 -6.81 -9.34 -15.42
N VAL A 348 -5.67 -9.48 -16.10
CA VAL A 348 -5.54 -10.37 -17.27
C VAL A 348 -4.35 -11.30 -17.11
N THR A 349 -4.56 -12.57 -17.46
CA THR A 349 -3.48 -13.53 -17.57
C THR A 349 -3.71 -14.55 -18.67
N ALA A 350 -2.65 -15.09 -19.28
CA ALA A 350 -2.79 -16.19 -20.24
C ALA A 350 -2.87 -17.57 -19.56
N GLY A 351 -2.50 -17.68 -18.27
CA GLY A 351 -2.63 -18.90 -17.48
C GLY A 351 -3.84 -18.89 -16.56
N LEU A 352 -3.60 -18.94 -15.25
CA LEU A 352 -4.60 -19.29 -14.23
C LEU A 352 -4.90 -18.09 -13.32
N GLY A 353 -6.15 -17.91 -12.88
CA GLY A 353 -6.46 -16.91 -11.84
C GLY A 353 -6.32 -15.48 -12.35
N GLY A 354 -7.28 -14.99 -13.12
CA GLY A 354 -7.21 -13.62 -13.67
C GLY A 354 -7.18 -12.57 -12.54
N GLY A 355 -8.06 -12.68 -11.55
CA GLY A 355 -8.01 -11.85 -10.35
C GLY A 355 -6.98 -12.34 -9.34
N LEU A 356 -7.14 -13.60 -8.90
CA LEU A 356 -6.39 -14.21 -7.81
C LEU A 356 -6.01 -15.65 -8.16
N ALA A 357 -4.75 -16.02 -7.92
CA ALA A 357 -4.27 -17.39 -8.01
C ALA A 357 -3.62 -17.79 -6.68
N ILE A 358 -4.06 -18.93 -6.12
CA ILE A 358 -3.58 -19.47 -4.84
C ILE A 358 -3.00 -20.87 -5.08
N SER A 359 -1.71 -21.01 -4.78
CA SER A 359 -0.89 -22.19 -5.06
C SER A 359 -0.38 -22.92 -3.81
N GLY A 360 -0.48 -24.26 -3.88
CA GLY A 360 0.10 -25.33 -3.06
C GLY A 360 -0.78 -25.90 -1.91
N GLY A 361 -0.22 -26.86 -1.15
CA GLY A 361 -0.95 -27.87 -0.34
C GLY A 361 -1.83 -27.50 0.86
N ALA A 362 -2.31 -28.53 1.57
CA ALA A 362 -3.54 -28.61 2.37
C ALA A 362 -3.72 -27.67 3.60
N GLU A 363 -2.67 -27.00 4.10
CA GLU A 363 -2.78 -26.07 5.24
C GLU A 363 -3.21 -24.65 4.83
N LYS A 364 -3.46 -24.42 3.53
CA LYS A 364 -3.70 -23.09 2.96
C LYS A 364 -5.19 -22.82 2.82
N ARG A 365 -5.64 -21.79 3.54
CA ARG A 365 -7.03 -21.31 3.51
C ARG A 365 -7.05 -19.91 2.93
N ALA A 366 -8.02 -19.65 2.05
CA ALA A 366 -8.36 -18.32 1.60
C ALA A 366 -9.76 -17.98 2.09
N ASN A 367 -9.91 -16.88 2.83
CA ASN A 367 -11.18 -16.38 3.33
C ASN A 367 -11.49 -15.06 2.63
N LEU A 368 -12.53 -15.04 1.82
CA LEU A 368 -12.95 -13.88 1.04
C LEU A 368 -14.33 -13.43 1.52
N LEU A 369 -14.48 -12.16 1.84
CA LEU A 369 -15.75 -11.63 2.29
C LEU A 369 -15.97 -10.24 1.72
N ASN A 370 -17.17 -9.96 1.24
CA ASN A 370 -17.51 -8.63 0.71
C ASN A 370 -16.52 -8.16 -0.36
N THR A 371 -16.23 -9.03 -1.33
CA THR A 371 -15.21 -8.75 -2.37
C THR A 371 -15.87 -8.76 -3.75
N THR A 372 -15.41 -7.87 -4.63
CA THR A 372 -15.89 -7.79 -6.01
C THR A 372 -14.81 -8.28 -6.96
N PHE A 373 -15.10 -9.34 -7.72
CA PHE A 373 -14.30 -9.79 -8.86
C PHE A 373 -15.05 -9.47 -10.14
N SER A 374 -14.52 -8.58 -10.97
CA SER A 374 -15.18 -8.22 -12.21
C SER A 374 -14.25 -8.12 -13.41
N ALA A 375 -14.74 -8.50 -14.59
CA ALA A 375 -14.01 -8.34 -15.85
C ALA A 375 -12.58 -8.98 -15.86
N ASN A 376 -12.27 -9.88 -14.93
CA ASN A 376 -10.98 -10.54 -14.89
C ASN A 376 -10.93 -11.64 -15.95
N ARG A 377 -9.74 -11.86 -16.54
CA ARG A 377 -9.56 -12.79 -17.65
C ARG A 377 -8.40 -13.73 -17.39
N ALA A 378 -8.62 -15.02 -17.61
CA ALA A 378 -7.59 -16.05 -17.57
C ALA A 378 -7.63 -16.86 -18.87
N GLY A 379 -6.49 -17.21 -19.45
CA GLY A 379 -6.46 -18.05 -20.66
C GLY A 379 -6.86 -19.50 -20.39
N ASN A 380 -6.60 -20.02 -19.18
CA ASN A 380 -6.81 -21.43 -18.83
C ASN A 380 -7.97 -21.69 -17.85
N PHE A 381 -7.83 -21.35 -16.57
CA PHE A 381 -8.82 -21.69 -15.54
C PHE A 381 -8.97 -20.60 -14.48
N GLY A 382 -10.18 -20.45 -13.93
CA GLY A 382 -10.46 -19.61 -12.77
C GLY A 382 -10.29 -18.13 -13.08
N SER A 383 -11.11 -17.59 -13.99
CA SER A 383 -10.94 -16.20 -14.46
C SER A 383 -11.00 -15.15 -13.34
N ALA A 384 -11.80 -15.35 -12.29
CA ALA A 384 -11.65 -14.59 -11.05
C ALA A 384 -10.64 -15.23 -10.13
N ILE A 385 -10.85 -16.51 -9.78
CA ILE A 385 -10.07 -17.20 -8.75
C ILE A 385 -9.63 -18.58 -9.24
N PHE A 386 -8.33 -18.82 -9.21
CA PHE A 386 -7.77 -20.16 -9.24
C PHE A 386 -7.26 -20.52 -7.84
N ASN A 387 -7.72 -21.64 -7.28
CA ASN A 387 -7.31 -22.08 -5.95
C ASN A 387 -7.15 -23.60 -5.91
N ILE A 388 -6.06 -24.07 -5.29
CA ILE A 388 -5.84 -25.52 -5.05
C ILE A 388 -5.91 -25.91 -3.56
N GLY A 389 -6.08 -24.95 -2.65
CA GLY A 389 -6.31 -25.18 -1.22
C GLY A 389 -7.79 -25.14 -0.83
N THR A 390 -8.09 -24.76 0.42
CA THR A 390 -9.48 -24.53 0.87
C THR A 390 -9.87 -23.07 0.64
N LEU A 391 -11.05 -22.86 0.05
CA LEU A 391 -11.60 -21.52 -0.19
C LEU A 391 -12.92 -21.35 0.58
N THR A 392 -13.01 -20.30 1.39
CA THR A 392 -14.28 -19.82 1.96
C THR A 392 -14.62 -18.47 1.35
N LEU A 393 -15.83 -18.31 0.82
CA LEU A 393 -16.28 -17.02 0.30
C LEU A 393 -17.72 -16.70 0.69
N GLY A 394 -18.03 -15.42 0.86
CA GLY A 394 -19.37 -14.92 1.18
C GLY A 394 -19.56 -13.46 0.79
N ASN A 395 -20.82 -13.03 0.70
CA ASN A 395 -21.20 -11.65 0.40
C ASN A 395 -20.45 -11.04 -0.81
N SER A 396 -20.13 -11.80 -1.86
CA SER A 396 -19.20 -11.39 -2.91
C SER A 396 -19.84 -11.34 -4.29
N ILE A 397 -19.32 -10.49 -5.18
CA ILE A 397 -19.79 -10.33 -6.56
C ILE A 397 -18.78 -10.93 -7.52
N PHE A 398 -19.27 -11.73 -8.46
CA PHE A 398 -18.53 -12.30 -9.57
C PHE A 398 -19.19 -11.84 -10.88
N TYR A 399 -18.58 -10.87 -11.57
CA TYR A 399 -19.24 -10.13 -12.66
C TYR A 399 -18.41 -10.05 -13.93
N ASN A 400 -18.83 -10.73 -15.00
CA ASN A 400 -18.18 -10.74 -16.32
C ASN A 400 -16.72 -11.21 -16.29
N ASN A 401 -16.37 -12.16 -15.43
CA ASN A 401 -15.06 -12.79 -15.47
C ASN A 401 -15.05 -13.86 -16.58
N LEU A 402 -13.99 -13.92 -17.39
CA LEU A 402 -13.96 -14.74 -18.60
C LEU A 402 -12.73 -15.64 -18.68
N THR A 403 -12.96 -16.93 -18.89
CA THR A 403 -11.91 -17.91 -19.17
C THR A 403 -11.74 -18.11 -20.68
N GLY A 404 -10.51 -18.15 -21.18
CA GLY A 404 -10.16 -18.34 -22.59
C GLY A 404 -10.60 -19.70 -23.15
N SER A 405 -10.65 -19.81 -24.49
CA SER A 405 -11.23 -20.96 -25.22
C SER A 405 -10.39 -22.24 -25.20
N ALA A 406 -9.10 -22.18 -24.84
CA ALA A 406 -8.15 -23.28 -25.04
C ALA A 406 -8.42 -24.55 -24.22
N ASN A 407 -9.30 -24.55 -23.22
CA ASN A 407 -9.54 -25.70 -22.33
C ASN A 407 -11.01 -25.95 -21.95
N GLN A 408 -11.97 -25.42 -22.71
CA GLN A 408 -13.39 -25.51 -22.33
C GLN A 408 -14.09 -26.83 -22.70
N SER A 409 -13.40 -27.73 -23.41
CA SER A 409 -13.92 -29.06 -23.77
C SER A 409 -13.78 -30.12 -22.67
N ASN A 410 -13.23 -29.78 -21.51
CA ASN A 410 -13.15 -30.67 -20.35
C ASN A 410 -14.37 -30.45 -19.44
N ALA A 411 -15.01 -31.50 -18.94
CA ALA A 411 -16.19 -31.39 -18.06
C ALA A 411 -15.91 -30.68 -16.71
N TYR A 412 -14.64 -30.37 -16.44
CA TYR A 412 -14.13 -29.53 -15.34
C TYR A 412 -13.63 -28.15 -15.80
N ALA A 413 -14.01 -27.68 -17.00
CA ALA A 413 -13.59 -26.40 -17.57
C ALA A 413 -13.87 -25.24 -16.59
N GLY A 414 -12.79 -24.73 -15.99
CA GLY A 414 -12.80 -23.75 -14.91
C GLY A 414 -13.45 -22.42 -15.30
N GLY A 415 -14.71 -22.27 -14.89
CA GLY A 415 -15.48 -21.03 -14.91
C GLY A 415 -14.86 -19.94 -14.01
N THR A 416 -15.67 -19.01 -13.53
CA THR A 416 -15.18 -17.88 -12.73
C THR A 416 -14.30 -18.31 -11.55
N ILE A 417 -14.56 -19.47 -10.96
CA ILE A 417 -13.73 -20.07 -9.91
C ILE A 417 -13.31 -21.49 -10.30
N ASN A 418 -12.02 -21.79 -10.12
CA ASN A 418 -11.51 -23.16 -10.08
C ASN A 418 -11.04 -23.46 -8.65
N ASN A 419 -11.55 -24.56 -8.07
CA ASN A 419 -11.21 -25.00 -6.72
C ASN A 419 -10.75 -26.46 -6.72
N GLY A 420 -9.51 -26.73 -6.32
CA GLY A 420 -8.90 -28.06 -6.35
C GLY A 420 -9.18 -28.95 -5.13
N SER A 421 -9.74 -28.41 -4.05
CA SER A 421 -10.03 -29.13 -2.81
C SER A 421 -11.44 -28.76 -2.30
N GLU A 422 -11.56 -28.21 -1.09
CA GLU A 422 -12.82 -27.84 -0.45
C GLU A 422 -13.21 -26.38 -0.76
N LEU A 423 -14.47 -26.19 -1.16
CA LEU A 423 -15.07 -24.88 -1.40
C LEU A 423 -16.26 -24.71 -0.47
N THR A 424 -16.17 -23.75 0.45
CA THR A 424 -17.28 -23.35 1.33
C THR A 424 -17.81 -22.00 0.87
N VAL A 425 -19.03 -22.00 0.34
CA VAL A 425 -19.69 -20.77 -0.10
C VAL A 425 -20.79 -20.42 0.89
N ALA A 426 -20.58 -19.35 1.64
CA ALA A 426 -21.60 -18.74 2.48
C ALA A 426 -22.65 -18.03 1.62
N ALA A 427 -23.76 -17.58 2.22
CA ALA A 427 -24.80 -16.87 1.50
C ALA A 427 -24.36 -15.45 1.04
N GLY A 428 -25.22 -14.81 0.25
CA GLY A 428 -25.05 -13.41 -0.15
C GLY A 428 -24.15 -13.16 -1.36
N ASN A 429 -23.85 -14.19 -2.15
CA ASN A 429 -23.06 -14.03 -3.36
C ASN A 429 -23.94 -13.80 -4.59
N LEU A 430 -23.38 -13.06 -5.55
CA LEU A 430 -23.98 -12.84 -6.87
C LEU A 430 -23.00 -13.22 -7.98
N GLN A 431 -23.51 -13.87 -9.02
CA GLN A 431 -22.76 -14.27 -10.21
C GLN A 431 -23.43 -13.77 -11.49
N TRP A 432 -22.63 -13.34 -12.46
CA TRP A 432 -23.08 -12.97 -13.81
C TRP A 432 -21.92 -13.01 -14.82
N PRO A 433 -22.13 -13.40 -16.09
CA PRO A 433 -23.40 -13.86 -16.69
C PRO A 433 -23.69 -15.34 -16.45
N GLU A 434 -24.94 -15.77 -16.63
CA GLU A 434 -25.25 -17.22 -16.61
C GLU A 434 -24.61 -17.96 -17.79
N ASN A 435 -24.51 -17.29 -18.94
CA ASN A 435 -24.01 -17.87 -20.17
C ASN A 435 -22.99 -16.94 -20.81
N PHE A 436 -21.97 -17.53 -21.44
CA PHE A 436 -20.97 -16.82 -22.22
C PHE A 436 -20.85 -17.43 -23.62
N VAL A 437 -20.32 -16.65 -24.57
CA VAL A 437 -20.11 -17.09 -25.95
C VAL A 437 -18.63 -17.35 -26.17
N VAL A 438 -18.29 -18.57 -26.56
CA VAL A 438 -16.92 -19.01 -26.85
C VAL A 438 -16.90 -19.69 -28.20
N ASP A 439 -16.08 -19.19 -29.12
CA ASP A 439 -15.97 -19.68 -30.49
C ASP A 439 -17.33 -19.84 -31.20
N GLY A 440 -18.26 -18.93 -30.90
CA GLY A 440 -19.62 -18.91 -31.46
C GLY A 440 -20.63 -19.82 -30.75
N ASN A 441 -20.22 -20.60 -29.74
CA ASN A 441 -21.10 -21.46 -28.94
C ASN A 441 -21.47 -20.80 -27.62
N THR A 442 -22.75 -20.90 -27.25
CA THR A 442 -23.22 -20.53 -25.92
C THR A 442 -22.88 -21.62 -24.93
N VAL A 443 -22.12 -21.28 -23.89
CA VAL A 443 -21.74 -22.17 -22.81
C VAL A 443 -22.30 -21.61 -21.51
N ARG A 444 -22.94 -22.46 -20.73
CA ARG A 444 -23.46 -22.10 -19.41
C ARG A 444 -22.34 -22.15 -18.38
N GLU A 445 -22.25 -21.11 -17.57
CA GLU A 445 -21.33 -21.07 -16.47
C GLU A 445 -21.79 -21.99 -15.33
N GLY A 446 -20.85 -22.73 -14.73
CA GLY A 446 -21.09 -23.41 -13.47
C GLY A 446 -21.43 -22.39 -12.38
N TRP A 447 -22.53 -22.61 -11.67
CA TRP A 447 -22.89 -21.77 -10.54
C TRP A 447 -21.91 -21.97 -9.38
N LEU A 448 -21.56 -20.90 -8.67
CA LEU A 448 -20.76 -21.02 -7.43
C LEU A 448 -21.40 -22.00 -6.43
N THR A 449 -22.72 -21.93 -6.29
CA THR A 449 -23.56 -22.86 -5.53
C THR A 449 -24.95 -22.96 -6.16
N ASN A 450 -25.75 -23.93 -5.71
CA ASN A 450 -27.16 -24.02 -6.11
C ASN A 450 -28.00 -22.80 -5.70
N ASP A 451 -27.58 -22.06 -4.67
CA ASP A 451 -28.32 -20.93 -4.10
C ASP A 451 -27.71 -19.56 -4.45
N VAL A 452 -26.71 -19.51 -5.35
CA VAL A 452 -26.13 -18.24 -5.77
C VAL A 452 -27.15 -17.42 -6.55
N LEU A 453 -27.22 -16.11 -6.30
CA LEU A 453 -28.04 -15.24 -7.12
C LEU A 453 -27.36 -15.04 -8.48
N VAL A 454 -27.99 -15.51 -9.56
CA VAL A 454 -27.52 -15.28 -10.92
C VAL A 454 -28.28 -14.12 -11.54
N ALA A 455 -27.69 -12.93 -11.52
CA ALA A 455 -28.32 -11.71 -12.00
C ALA A 455 -27.29 -10.65 -12.38
N ASP A 456 -27.58 -9.81 -13.37
CA ASP A 456 -26.72 -8.68 -13.71
C ASP A 456 -26.66 -7.69 -12.54
N ALA A 457 -25.52 -7.62 -11.85
CA ALA A 457 -25.29 -6.68 -10.75
C ALA A 457 -25.39 -5.21 -11.17
N ARG A 458 -25.31 -4.90 -12.48
CA ARG A 458 -25.31 -3.53 -13.02
C ARG A 458 -24.19 -2.69 -12.42
N LEU A 459 -23.02 -3.29 -12.19
CA LEU A 459 -21.85 -2.60 -11.64
C LEU A 459 -21.50 -1.37 -12.48
N ALA A 460 -21.36 -0.21 -11.84
CA ALA A 460 -20.79 0.96 -12.48
C ALA A 460 -19.30 0.70 -12.86
N PRO A 461 -18.74 1.47 -13.82
CA PRO A 461 -17.30 1.44 -14.08
C PRO A 461 -16.48 1.70 -12.82
N LEU A 462 -15.25 1.18 -12.78
CA LEU A 462 -14.30 1.48 -11.71
C LEU A 462 -14.04 2.99 -11.68
N ALA A 463 -14.32 3.63 -10.55
CA ALA A 463 -14.21 5.07 -10.37
C ALA A 463 -13.88 5.43 -8.93
N ASN A 464 -13.52 6.69 -8.69
CA ASN A 464 -13.48 7.24 -7.35
C ASN A 464 -14.91 7.51 -6.86
N ASN A 465 -15.48 6.58 -6.09
CA ASN A 465 -16.82 6.72 -5.49
C ASN A 465 -16.76 7.18 -4.02
N GLY A 466 -15.71 7.91 -3.66
CA GLY A 466 -15.36 8.21 -2.28
C GLY A 466 -14.56 7.10 -1.61
N GLY A 467 -13.88 7.44 -0.52
CA GLY A 467 -12.99 6.52 0.20
C GLY A 467 -11.56 6.51 -0.34
N PRO A 468 -10.72 5.57 0.14
CA PRO A 468 -9.28 5.60 -0.09
C PRO A 468 -8.83 4.92 -1.39
N THR A 469 -9.68 4.08 -1.99
CA THR A 469 -9.37 3.33 -3.22
C THR A 469 -10.57 3.34 -4.17
N PRO A 470 -10.35 3.24 -5.51
CA PRO A 470 -11.45 3.15 -6.48
C PRO A 470 -12.36 1.94 -6.23
N THR A 471 -13.64 2.06 -6.55
CA THR A 471 -14.63 0.99 -6.41
C THR A 471 -15.55 0.93 -7.62
N GLN A 472 -16.37 -0.12 -7.73
CA GLN A 472 -17.49 -0.18 -8.66
C GLN A 472 -18.79 0.01 -7.90
N ALA A 473 -19.45 1.14 -8.11
CA ALA A 473 -20.67 1.48 -7.39
C ALA A 473 -21.86 0.61 -7.84
N LEU A 474 -22.77 0.38 -6.91
CA LEU A 474 -24.09 -0.21 -7.18
C LEU A 474 -25.07 0.91 -7.51
N PRO A 475 -25.68 0.94 -8.71
CA PRO A 475 -26.76 1.88 -9.00
C PRO A 475 -28.07 1.44 -8.31
N ALA A 476 -29.01 2.39 -8.18
CA ALA A 476 -30.34 2.10 -7.65
C ALA A 476 -31.03 0.97 -8.43
N GLY A 477 -31.59 0.00 -7.69
CA GLY A 477 -32.21 -1.20 -8.26
C GLY A 477 -31.19 -2.22 -8.78
N SER A 478 -29.93 -2.17 -8.35
CA SER A 478 -29.00 -3.27 -8.54
C SER A 478 -29.50 -4.51 -7.78
N PRO A 479 -29.49 -5.70 -8.41
CA PRO A 479 -29.77 -6.97 -7.73
C PRO A 479 -28.78 -7.34 -6.63
N ALA A 480 -27.63 -6.67 -6.54
CA ALA A 480 -26.64 -6.93 -5.49
C ALA A 480 -26.96 -6.26 -4.15
N ILE A 481 -27.99 -5.41 -4.12
CA ILE A 481 -28.36 -4.61 -2.94
C ILE A 481 -29.11 -5.47 -1.93
N ASN A 482 -28.72 -5.41 -0.65
CA ASN A 482 -29.33 -6.07 0.51
C ASN A 482 -29.43 -7.61 0.40
N ILE A 483 -28.58 -8.27 -0.40
CA ILE A 483 -28.57 -9.75 -0.51
C ILE A 483 -27.55 -10.41 0.40
N GLY A 484 -26.58 -9.65 0.91
CA GLY A 484 -25.54 -10.13 1.80
C GLY A 484 -26.08 -10.50 3.18
N THR A 485 -25.23 -11.13 3.99
CA THR A 485 -25.54 -11.54 5.36
C THR A 485 -24.70 -10.80 6.38
N ALA A 486 -25.29 -10.42 7.51
CA ALA A 486 -24.62 -9.69 8.58
C ALA A 486 -23.49 -10.45 9.31
N PRO A 487 -23.59 -11.78 9.58
CA PRO A 487 -22.54 -12.49 10.30
C PRO A 487 -21.17 -12.40 9.61
N GLY A 488 -20.18 -11.88 10.34
CA GLY A 488 -18.81 -11.73 9.86
C GLY A 488 -18.57 -10.56 8.90
N ALA A 489 -19.61 -9.91 8.38
CA ALA A 489 -19.48 -8.76 7.47
C ALA A 489 -18.80 -7.58 8.20
N PRO A 490 -17.82 -6.89 7.57
CA PRO A 490 -17.22 -5.70 8.16
C PRO A 490 -18.24 -4.58 8.35
N ALA A 491 -18.08 -3.77 9.41
CA ALA A 491 -18.98 -2.65 9.71
C ALA A 491 -19.03 -1.56 8.61
N THR A 492 -17.99 -1.48 7.78
CA THR A 492 -17.89 -0.55 6.66
C THR A 492 -17.55 -1.29 5.37
N ASP A 493 -17.84 -0.67 4.23
CA ASP A 493 -17.43 -1.13 2.92
C ASP A 493 -15.99 -0.68 2.56
N GLN A 494 -15.54 -0.98 1.34
CA GLN A 494 -14.19 -0.62 0.86
C GLN A 494 -13.86 0.86 0.99
N ARG A 495 -14.88 1.72 0.91
CA ARG A 495 -14.72 3.16 0.96
C ARG A 495 -14.64 3.69 2.39
N GLY A 496 -14.94 2.86 3.39
CA GLY A 496 -15.17 3.26 4.77
C GLY A 496 -16.59 3.78 5.02
N ALA A 497 -17.53 3.54 4.10
CA ALA A 497 -18.94 3.87 4.31
C ALA A 497 -19.59 2.81 5.22
N PRO A 498 -20.38 3.18 6.24
CA PRO A 498 -21.10 2.21 7.07
C PRO A 498 -22.00 1.30 6.22
N ARG A 499 -22.09 0.02 6.58
CA ARG A 499 -23.11 -0.87 6.00
C ARG A 499 -24.48 -0.52 6.59
N VAL A 500 -25.51 -0.46 5.75
CA VAL A 500 -26.85 0.00 6.12
C VAL A 500 -27.89 -1.06 5.81
N GLY A 501 -28.59 -1.54 6.84
CA GLY A 501 -29.54 -2.64 6.67
C GLY A 501 -28.83 -3.98 6.50
N GLN A 502 -29.27 -4.78 5.53
CA GLN A 502 -28.56 -6.01 5.17
C GLN A 502 -27.38 -5.63 4.28
N PRO A 503 -26.17 -6.16 4.50
CA PRO A 503 -25.02 -5.86 3.66
C PRO A 503 -25.31 -6.08 2.18
N ASP A 504 -24.80 -5.20 1.33
CA ASP A 504 -24.77 -5.49 -0.10
C ASP A 504 -23.71 -6.56 -0.41
N ALA A 505 -23.93 -7.29 -1.50
CA ALA A 505 -22.88 -8.14 -2.03
C ALA A 505 -21.73 -7.29 -2.60
N GLY A 506 -20.52 -7.80 -2.45
CA GLY A 506 -19.30 -7.16 -2.94
C GLY A 506 -18.73 -6.11 -1.98
N ALA A 507 -17.81 -5.32 -2.54
CA ALA A 507 -16.96 -4.40 -1.80
C ALA A 507 -17.59 -3.00 -1.56
N TYR A 508 -18.75 -2.74 -2.16
CA TYR A 508 -19.43 -1.44 -2.13
C TYR A 508 -20.79 -1.57 -1.44
N GLU A 509 -21.15 -0.58 -0.62
CA GLU A 509 -22.48 -0.45 -0.01
C GLU A 509 -23.30 0.70 -0.61
N PHE A 510 -24.47 0.39 -1.15
CA PHE A 510 -25.45 1.35 -1.62
C PHE A 510 -26.10 2.12 -0.47
N GLY A 511 -26.51 3.37 -0.75
CA GLY A 511 -27.24 4.19 0.22
C GLY A 511 -26.40 4.73 1.38
N SER A 512 -25.09 4.45 1.39
CA SER A 512 -24.16 4.95 2.39
C SER A 512 -22.99 5.70 1.75
N THR A 513 -22.48 6.70 2.45
CA THR A 513 -21.32 7.49 2.04
C THR A 513 -20.19 7.32 3.06
N PRO A 514 -18.92 7.32 2.63
CA PRO A 514 -17.79 7.35 3.55
C PRO A 514 -17.93 8.51 4.52
N LEU A 515 -17.65 8.25 5.80
CA LEU A 515 -17.54 9.33 6.76
C LEU A 515 -16.39 10.23 6.32
N SER A 516 -16.70 11.49 6.00
CA SER A 516 -15.66 12.47 5.70
C SER A 516 -14.86 12.71 6.97
N THR A 517 -13.61 12.26 6.99
CA THR A 517 -12.64 12.79 7.95
C THR A 517 -12.32 14.22 7.52
N THR A 518 -13.20 15.18 7.82
CA THR A 518 -12.78 16.56 7.97
C THR A 518 -11.90 16.61 9.23
N SER A 519 -10.66 16.11 9.14
CA SER A 519 -9.62 16.73 9.94
C SER A 519 -9.41 18.09 9.31
N GLY A 520 -9.68 19.17 10.06
CA GLY A 520 -9.19 20.48 9.65
C GLY A 520 -7.74 20.33 9.21
N GLY A 521 -7.40 20.88 8.05
CA GLY A 521 -5.99 20.97 7.63
C GLY A 521 -5.17 21.64 8.74
N PRO A 522 -3.84 21.70 8.61
CA PRO A 522 -3.08 22.61 9.45
C PRO A 522 -3.68 24.01 9.23
N LEU A 523 -4.43 24.51 10.21
CA LEU A 523 -4.70 25.93 10.33
C LEU A 523 -3.32 26.56 10.46
N THR A 524 -2.84 27.14 9.36
CA THR A 524 -1.79 28.13 9.41
C THR A 524 -2.36 29.34 10.13
N THR A 525 -2.36 29.30 11.45
CA THR A 525 -2.62 30.47 12.27
C THR A 525 -1.60 30.49 13.39
N SER A 526 -0.70 31.45 13.29
CA SER A 526 0.09 31.96 14.40
C SER A 526 -0.82 32.18 15.61
N GLY A 527 -0.69 31.34 16.64
CA GLY A 527 -1.31 31.58 17.95
C GLY A 527 -2.08 30.39 18.54
N ALA A 528 -1.47 29.75 19.54
CA ALA A 528 -2.06 29.16 20.75
C ALA A 528 -3.24 28.15 20.72
N ASP A 529 -3.79 27.70 19.59
CA ASP A 529 -4.83 26.65 19.61
C ASP A 529 -4.22 25.25 19.36
N ARG A 530 -4.09 24.45 20.42
CA ARG A 530 -3.63 23.05 20.38
C ARG A 530 -4.80 22.09 20.16
N ALA A 531 -4.63 21.11 19.28
CA ALA A 531 -5.56 19.99 19.12
C ALA A 531 -5.66 19.14 20.40
N LEU A 532 -6.86 18.62 20.70
CA LEU A 532 -7.07 17.63 21.78
C LEU A 532 -6.51 16.27 21.35
N LEU A 533 -5.41 15.85 21.98
CA LEU A 533 -4.88 14.49 21.85
C LEU A 533 -5.51 13.62 22.94
N ILE A 534 -6.13 12.50 22.55
CA ILE A 534 -6.90 11.62 23.44
C ILE A 534 -6.37 10.19 23.33
N PHE A 535 -6.06 9.56 24.47
CA PHE A 535 -5.52 8.19 24.54
C PHE A 535 -5.96 7.44 25.80
N PRO A 536 -6.25 6.14 25.76
CA PRO A 536 -6.36 5.32 24.55
C PRO A 536 -7.58 5.72 23.71
N ASN A 537 -7.56 5.45 22.41
CA ASN A 537 -8.71 5.63 21.53
C ASN A 537 -8.58 4.63 20.37
N PRO A 538 -9.37 3.54 20.34
CA PRO A 538 -10.55 3.26 21.17
C PRO A 538 -10.28 3.03 22.66
N ALA A 539 -11.31 3.16 23.50
CA ALA A 539 -11.22 2.96 24.95
C ALA A 539 -12.47 2.29 25.55
N SER A 540 -12.28 1.34 26.47
CA SER A 540 -13.38 0.62 27.13
C SER A 540 -14.00 1.38 28.31
N ARG A 541 -13.21 2.19 29.02
CA ARG A 541 -13.63 2.83 30.27
C ARG A 541 -13.36 4.32 30.37
N SER A 542 -12.19 4.78 29.95
CA SER A 542 -11.82 6.19 30.06
C SER A 542 -10.72 6.54 29.08
N VAL A 543 -10.63 7.82 28.75
CA VAL A 543 -9.57 8.37 27.92
C VAL A 543 -8.84 9.50 28.64
N ARG A 544 -7.57 9.70 28.32
CA ARG A 544 -6.72 10.74 28.88
C ARG A 544 -6.37 11.77 27.81
N LEU A 545 -6.37 13.04 28.19
CA LEU A 545 -5.88 14.15 27.37
C LEU A 545 -4.34 14.20 27.47
N VAL A 546 -3.63 13.95 26.37
CA VAL A 546 -2.19 13.64 26.40
C VAL A 546 -1.28 14.88 26.36
N ASP A 547 -1.72 16.03 25.85
CA ASP A 547 -0.87 17.23 25.72
C ASP A 547 -1.59 18.57 25.98
N ALA A 548 -2.72 18.51 26.66
CA ALA A 548 -3.50 19.69 27.04
C ALA A 548 -4.19 19.47 28.39
N SER A 549 -3.91 20.33 29.37
CA SER A 549 -4.91 20.63 30.40
C SER A 549 -5.86 21.65 29.79
N PRO A 550 -7.13 21.30 29.53
CA PRO A 550 -8.03 22.23 28.89
C PRO A 550 -8.32 23.37 29.88
N LYS A 551 -7.98 24.61 29.49
CA LYS A 551 -8.32 25.81 30.28
C LYS A 551 -9.84 26.04 30.33
N ALA A 552 -10.56 25.49 29.35
CA ALA A 552 -12.01 25.45 29.28
C ALA A 552 -12.54 24.07 29.74
N ALA A 553 -13.82 24.01 30.05
CA ALA A 553 -14.51 22.74 30.30
C ALA A 553 -14.51 21.86 29.04
N THR A 554 -14.67 20.55 29.21
CA THR A 554 -14.76 19.58 28.11
C THR A 554 -16.15 18.97 28.08
N GLU A 555 -16.72 18.79 26.90
CA GLU A 555 -18.06 18.29 26.66
C GLU A 555 -17.97 17.05 25.76
N LEU A 556 -18.76 16.02 26.04
CA LEU A 556 -18.84 14.78 25.26
C LEU A 556 -20.21 14.68 24.62
N PHE A 557 -20.28 14.41 23.33
CA PHE A 557 -21.51 14.28 22.54
C PHE A 557 -21.62 12.89 21.91
N ASP A 558 -22.83 12.37 21.77
CA ASP A 558 -23.10 11.14 21.02
C ASP A 558 -23.13 11.37 19.49
N GLY A 559 -23.27 10.30 18.71
CA GLY A 559 -23.37 10.36 17.25
C GLY A 559 -24.61 11.09 16.70
N LEU A 560 -25.54 11.50 17.55
CA LEU A 560 -26.70 12.33 17.21
C LEU A 560 -26.51 13.80 17.62
N GLY A 561 -25.34 14.16 18.16
CA GLY A 561 -25.02 15.52 18.61
C GLY A 561 -25.61 15.91 19.97
N ARG A 562 -26.09 14.94 20.77
CA ARG A 562 -26.58 15.21 22.13
C ARG A 562 -25.43 15.15 23.12
N MET A 563 -25.34 16.13 24.02
CA MET A 563 -24.33 16.12 25.07
C MET A 563 -24.62 15.00 26.08
N VAL A 564 -23.69 14.07 26.24
CA VAL A 564 -23.80 12.93 27.16
C VAL A 564 -23.02 13.13 28.45
N ARG A 565 -21.93 13.92 28.45
CA ARG A 565 -21.14 14.24 29.65
C ARG A 565 -20.52 15.64 29.55
N HIS A 566 -20.29 16.25 30.71
CA HIS A 566 -19.59 17.53 30.87
C HIS A 566 -18.52 17.40 31.96
N TYR A 567 -17.32 17.88 31.68
CA TYR A 567 -16.14 17.80 32.55
C TYR A 567 -15.63 19.20 32.86
N LYS A 568 -15.27 19.43 34.13
CA LYS A 568 -14.75 20.71 34.59
C LYS A 568 -13.45 21.10 33.86
N PRO A 569 -13.13 22.39 33.77
CA PRO A 569 -11.83 22.84 33.30
C PRO A 569 -10.68 22.14 34.04
N GLY A 570 -9.64 21.76 33.30
CA GLY A 570 -8.48 21.05 33.83
C GLY A 570 -8.64 19.53 34.01
N ALA A 571 -9.78 18.94 33.64
CA ALA A 571 -9.95 17.50 33.64
C ALA A 571 -9.00 16.83 32.63
N MET A 572 -8.09 15.97 33.12
CA MET A 572 -7.13 15.25 32.29
C MET A 572 -7.62 13.87 31.87
N THR A 573 -8.66 13.34 32.53
CA THR A 573 -9.25 12.02 32.24
C THR A 573 -10.75 12.19 32.04
N LEU A 574 -11.24 11.69 30.91
CA LEU A 574 -12.65 11.65 30.57
C LEU A 574 -13.15 10.22 30.76
N ASP A 575 -13.98 10.03 31.79
CA ASP A 575 -14.63 8.75 32.07
C ASP A 575 -15.77 8.49 31.07
N LEU A 576 -15.75 7.33 30.43
CA LEU A 576 -16.74 6.87 29.45
C LEU A 576 -17.63 5.73 29.99
N SER A 577 -17.47 5.34 31.26
CA SER A 577 -18.22 4.23 31.84
C SER A 577 -19.74 4.42 31.73
N GLY A 578 -20.50 3.35 31.47
CA GLY A 578 -21.96 3.44 31.33
C GLY A 578 -22.45 4.14 30.05
N LEU A 579 -21.55 4.56 29.15
CA LEU A 579 -21.91 4.92 27.78
C LEU A 579 -21.99 3.64 26.91
N ALA A 580 -22.90 3.62 25.93
CA ALA A 580 -22.99 2.51 24.99
C ALA A 580 -21.75 2.44 24.10
N ALA A 581 -21.39 1.24 23.61
CA ALA A 581 -20.31 1.13 22.61
C ALA A 581 -20.67 1.98 21.38
N GLY A 582 -19.72 2.79 20.91
CA GLY A 582 -19.99 3.74 19.84
C GLY A 582 -19.02 4.91 19.77
N LEU A 583 -19.29 5.79 18.81
CA LEU A 583 -18.48 6.98 18.53
C LEU A 583 -19.04 8.19 19.30
N TYR A 584 -18.14 8.90 19.97
CA TYR A 584 -18.43 10.13 20.72
C TYR A 584 -17.54 11.27 20.24
N VAL A 585 -18.03 12.51 20.37
CA VAL A 585 -17.29 13.73 20.06
C VAL A 585 -16.92 14.42 21.37
N VAL A 586 -15.63 14.63 21.60
CA VAL A 586 -15.09 15.45 22.69
C VAL A 586 -14.87 16.86 22.17
N ARG A 587 -15.36 17.88 22.86
CA ARG A 587 -15.24 19.29 22.48
C ARG A 587 -14.87 20.14 23.69
N THR A 588 -14.01 21.15 23.54
CA THR A 588 -13.88 22.18 24.59
C THR A 588 -15.07 23.14 24.55
N ALA A 589 -15.57 23.58 25.70
CA ALA A 589 -16.73 24.47 25.81
C ALA A 589 -16.50 25.86 25.17
N ASP A 590 -15.25 26.24 24.91
CA ASP A 590 -14.88 27.44 24.15
C ASP A 590 -14.93 27.23 22.62
N GLY A 591 -15.25 26.02 22.16
CA GLY A 591 -15.38 25.64 20.75
C GLY A 591 -14.06 25.53 19.99
N ARG A 592 -12.91 25.66 20.66
CA ARG A 592 -11.60 25.76 20.00
C ARG A 592 -10.94 24.42 19.67
N ALA A 593 -11.31 23.35 20.37
CA ALA A 593 -10.77 22.03 20.13
C ALA A 593 -11.88 20.97 20.10
N THR A 594 -11.79 20.06 19.12
CA THR A 594 -12.71 18.92 18.97
C THR A 594 -11.92 17.67 18.62
N GLN A 595 -12.34 16.50 19.13
CA GLN A 595 -11.72 15.21 18.87
C GLN A 595 -12.76 14.07 18.95
N LEU A 596 -12.55 12.99 18.21
CA LEU A 596 -13.39 11.80 18.28
C LEU A 596 -12.86 10.79 19.30
N VAL A 597 -13.77 10.07 19.96
CA VAL A 597 -13.45 8.97 20.87
C VAL A 597 -14.36 7.79 20.59
N VAL A 598 -13.78 6.61 20.37
CA VAL A 598 -14.49 5.34 20.21
C VAL A 598 -14.56 4.67 21.58
N ARG A 599 -15.79 4.43 22.08
CA ARG A 599 -16.03 3.60 23.26
C ARG A 599 -16.24 2.15 22.81
N GLU A 600 -15.39 1.26 23.28
CA GLU A 600 -15.53 -0.20 23.09
C GLU A 600 -16.19 -0.84 24.32
N GLU A 601 -16.65 -2.09 24.18
CA GLU A 601 -17.34 -2.82 25.26
C GLU A 601 -16.54 -2.94 26.57
#